data_AF-D0MQS3-F1
#
_entry.id   AF-D0MQS3-F1
#
_cell.length_a   1.000
_cell.length_b   1.000
_cell.length_c   1.000
_cell.angle_alpha   90.00
_cell.angle_beta   90.00
_cell.angle_gamma   90.00
#
_symmetry.space_group_name_H-M   'P 1'
#
loop_
_entity.id
_entity.type
_entity.pdbx_description
1 polymer ?
#
loop_
_entity_poly.entity_id
_entity_poly.type
_entity_poly.pdbx_seq_one_letter_code
_entity_poly.pdbx_strand_id
1 'polypeptide(L)'
;MTDEDRENGMIHSDIDPVAWELERRRMLPKLHAVLQDKLQRHPTVSSWRVRLDHVQSQAGLIVEGEEDVQHEIAQIQATRQKETEQLERYEKMLNKQFLRARRLYDESKARLAKSHEEMQTAQVEPFLTFMRIQFDAKSRLAAFQFHFCGDRRFQATMNLTGSFHHVDETPVVRNALLHIGLCILPWFWMGYNCKYIRIEAGYLDSEQVHFWEEFYQNVLSEYLYLHGLDRDRLHIIVDAPACEALPVLPDRKLEQHGKTKVLVPLGGGKDSLVVYQLLSSSETPCAWLHVGDRPQEFERSWRFKEIVEMTQNRTGTSAIRFEHDMDDKTWGRKVAGTRYQPAGHPWAALVAFDSVLAAILGDFTHVAVGNECSANYGNNVIHEGRAVNHQYDKSFEFETRAHAYIRKYLVQDLHYFSALQHLWEVQIARAFARRSLQSS
;
A
#
# COMPACT_ATOMS: atom_id res chain seq x y z
N MET A 1 -13.31 40.64 45.71
CA MET A 1 -12.36 39.69 46.32
C MET A 1 -12.96 38.31 46.17
N THR A 2 -12.39 37.33 45.49
CA THR A 2 -11.21 37.14 44.61
C THR A 2 -11.44 35.69 44.11
N ASP A 3 -11.58 35.46 42.81
CA ASP A 3 -10.50 35.22 41.83
C ASP A 3 -9.86 33.83 41.97
N GLU A 4 -10.17 32.93 41.04
CA GLU A 4 -9.20 32.16 40.22
C GLU A 4 -9.93 31.19 39.28
N ASP A 5 -10.08 31.65 38.04
CA ASP A 5 -9.59 30.99 36.82
C ASP A 5 -10.13 29.62 36.33
N ARG A 6 -10.68 29.71 35.10
CA ARG A 6 -10.28 28.99 33.87
C ARG A 6 -11.05 27.77 33.37
N GLU A 7 -11.63 28.01 32.19
CA GLU A 7 -11.44 27.23 30.95
C GLU A 7 -11.82 25.74 30.97
N ASN A 8 -13.03 25.46 30.50
CA ASN A 8 -13.24 24.68 29.27
C ASN A 8 -14.73 24.62 28.90
N GLY A 9 -15.31 25.81 28.70
CA GLY A 9 -16.56 25.94 27.94
C GLY A 9 -16.28 25.69 26.47
N MET A 10 -17.15 24.91 25.81
CA MET A 10 -17.08 24.52 24.40
C MET A 10 -16.60 25.65 23.47
N ILE A 11 -15.53 25.42 22.71
CA ILE A 11 -15.16 26.31 21.59
C ILE A 11 -16.06 25.99 20.39
N HIS A 12 -17.16 26.73 20.25
CA HIS A 12 -17.69 27.04 18.93
C HIS A 12 -16.67 27.93 18.22
N SER A 13 -16.26 27.60 16.99
CA SER A 13 -15.63 28.59 16.13
C SER A 13 -16.63 29.00 15.06
N ASP A 14 -17.38 30.06 15.36
CA ASP A 14 -18.06 30.85 14.35
C ASP A 14 -16.99 31.38 13.39
N ILE A 15 -16.95 30.83 12.18
CA ILE A 15 -16.22 31.48 11.09
C ILE A 15 -16.94 32.83 10.90
N ASP A 16 -16.23 33.95 11.10
CA ASP A 16 -16.75 35.28 10.84
C ASP A 16 -17.42 35.28 9.45
N PRO A 17 -18.76 35.45 9.37
CA PRO A 17 -19.49 35.37 8.11
C PRO A 17 -18.98 36.37 7.08
N VAL A 18 -18.43 37.50 7.53
CA VAL A 18 -17.86 38.55 6.69
C VAL A 18 -16.49 38.14 6.16
N ALA A 19 -15.62 37.57 7.01
CA ALA A 19 -14.34 37.03 6.59
C ALA A 19 -14.49 35.82 5.65
N TRP A 20 -15.48 34.95 5.91
CA TRP A 20 -15.84 33.84 5.04
C TRP A 20 -16.34 34.33 3.68
N GLU A 21 -17.21 35.34 3.66
CA GLU A 21 -17.73 35.90 2.42
C GLU A 21 -16.64 36.60 1.60
N LEU A 22 -15.69 37.28 2.25
CA LEU A 22 -14.52 37.88 1.62
C LEU A 22 -13.59 36.82 1.00
N GLU A 23 -13.26 35.76 1.75
CA GLU A 23 -12.38 34.71 1.26
C GLU A 23 -13.07 33.86 0.18
N ARG A 24 -14.38 33.63 0.30
CA ARG A 24 -15.21 33.01 -0.75
C ARG A 24 -15.16 33.85 -2.03
N ARG A 25 -15.37 35.17 -1.97
CA ARG A 25 -15.27 36.06 -3.14
C ARG A 25 -13.87 36.08 -3.76
N ARG A 26 -12.82 35.94 -2.95
CA ARG A 26 -11.43 35.88 -3.40
C ARG A 26 -11.07 34.53 -4.06
N MET A 27 -11.58 33.42 -3.55
CA MET A 27 -11.24 32.07 -4.02
C MET A 27 -12.13 31.57 -5.16
N LEU A 28 -13.40 31.97 -5.20
CA LEU A 28 -14.38 31.45 -6.17
C LEU A 28 -13.96 31.66 -7.65
N PRO A 29 -13.37 32.80 -8.05
CA PRO A 29 -12.88 32.99 -9.42
C PRO A 29 -11.69 32.08 -9.75
N LYS A 30 -10.79 31.84 -8.79
CA LYS A 30 -9.61 30.96 -8.97
C LYS A 30 -10.04 29.49 -9.08
N LEU A 31 -11.00 29.08 -8.27
CA LEU A 31 -11.60 27.74 -8.35
C LEU A 31 -12.34 27.54 -9.67
N HIS A 32 -13.10 28.52 -10.15
CA HIS A 32 -13.73 28.47 -11.46
C HIS A 32 -12.71 28.37 -12.59
N ALA A 33 -11.61 29.13 -12.53
CA ALA A 33 -10.54 29.04 -13.53
C ALA A 33 -9.88 27.65 -13.56
N VAL A 34 -9.59 27.06 -12.40
CA VAL A 34 -9.05 25.69 -12.29
C VAL A 34 -10.06 24.65 -12.77
N LEU A 35 -11.35 24.83 -12.49
CA LEU A 35 -12.40 23.91 -12.94
C LEU A 35 -12.60 23.99 -14.46
N GLN A 36 -12.57 25.19 -15.04
CA GLN A 36 -12.67 25.41 -16.49
C GLN A 36 -11.43 24.87 -17.22
N ASP A 37 -10.23 25.05 -16.67
CA ASP A 37 -9.00 24.44 -17.21
C ASP A 37 -9.07 22.90 -17.19
N LYS A 38 -9.66 22.30 -16.14
CA LYS A 38 -9.87 20.85 -16.07
C LYS A 38 -10.99 20.35 -17.00
N LEU A 39 -12.05 21.13 -17.21
CA LEU A 39 -13.14 20.81 -18.13
C LEU A 39 -12.73 20.93 -19.60
N GLN A 40 -11.83 21.87 -19.94
CA GLN A 40 -11.26 21.98 -21.29
C GLN A 40 -10.28 20.84 -21.62
N ARG A 41 -9.75 20.12 -20.62
CA ARG A 41 -8.70 19.10 -20.80
C ARG A 41 -9.19 17.65 -20.89
N HIS A 42 -10.50 17.36 -20.93
CA HIS A 42 -11.00 16.01 -21.21
C HIS A 42 -12.16 15.98 -22.23
N PRO A 43 -12.09 15.16 -23.30
CA PRO A 43 -13.20 14.97 -24.24
C PRO A 43 -14.26 14.00 -23.71
N THR A 44 -15.51 14.36 -23.96
CA THR A 44 -16.75 13.64 -23.69
C THR A 44 -16.89 12.36 -24.53
N VAL A 45 -17.12 11.22 -23.84
CA VAL A 45 -17.51 9.95 -24.47
C VAL A 45 -19.00 9.72 -24.22
N SER A 46 -19.81 9.72 -25.28
CA SER A 46 -21.01 8.86 -25.39
C SER A 46 -21.64 8.97 -26.79
N SER A 47 -22.02 7.81 -27.35
CA SER A 47 -22.88 7.56 -28.53
C SER A 47 -22.26 6.98 -29.82
N TRP A 48 -21.31 6.06 -29.72
CA TRP A 48 -20.84 5.27 -30.87
C TRP A 48 -21.75 4.08 -31.24
N ARG A 49 -22.64 3.62 -30.34
CA ARG A 49 -23.46 2.39 -30.53
C ARG A 49 -24.78 2.57 -31.30
N VAL A 50 -25.14 3.78 -31.74
CA VAL A 50 -26.44 4.01 -32.43
C VAL A 50 -26.30 4.31 -33.92
N ARG A 51 -25.08 4.51 -34.46
CA ARG A 51 -24.87 4.82 -35.90
C ARG A 51 -24.27 3.70 -36.75
N LEU A 52 -23.71 2.66 -36.13
CA LEU A 52 -23.08 1.53 -36.84
C LEU A 52 -24.09 0.68 -37.62
N ASP A 53 -25.33 0.56 -37.16
CA ASP A 53 -26.36 -0.25 -37.81
C ASP A 53 -27.03 0.42 -39.03
N HIS A 54 -26.72 1.70 -39.33
CA HIS A 54 -27.27 2.40 -40.50
C HIS A 54 -26.26 2.62 -41.63
N VAL A 55 -24.96 2.55 -41.34
CA VAL A 55 -23.91 2.83 -42.34
C VAL A 55 -23.49 1.57 -43.11
N GLN A 56 -23.72 0.37 -42.56
CA GLN A 56 -23.38 -0.89 -43.23
C GLN A 56 -24.26 -1.24 -44.44
N SER A 57 -25.43 -0.61 -44.64
CA SER A 57 -26.35 -0.97 -45.73
C SER A 57 -26.27 -0.08 -46.99
N GLN A 58 -25.53 1.02 -46.96
CA GLN A 58 -25.55 2.05 -48.03
C GLN A 58 -24.17 2.32 -48.68
N ALA A 59 -23.09 1.72 -48.17
CA ALA A 59 -21.70 2.00 -48.57
C ALA A 59 -21.28 1.50 -49.98
N GLY A 60 -22.19 1.00 -50.81
CA GLY A 60 -21.83 0.26 -52.03
C GLY A 60 -21.90 1.03 -53.35
N LEU A 61 -22.59 2.18 -53.46
CA LEU A 61 -23.07 2.62 -54.77
C LEU A 61 -22.80 4.08 -55.19
N ILE A 62 -22.15 4.92 -54.39
CA ILE A 62 -21.96 6.34 -54.76
C ILE A 62 -20.53 6.78 -54.40
N VAL A 63 -19.53 6.21 -55.09
CA VAL A 63 -18.13 6.68 -55.05
C VAL A 63 -17.67 7.24 -56.40
N GLU A 64 -18.57 7.40 -57.37
CA GLU A 64 -18.22 7.95 -58.69
C GLU A 64 -19.09 9.18 -59.00
N GLY A 65 -18.65 10.39 -58.58
CA GLY A 65 -19.19 11.59 -59.23
C GLY A 65 -19.06 12.98 -58.60
N GLU A 66 -18.62 13.19 -57.36
CA GLU A 66 -18.66 14.55 -56.74
C GLU A 66 -17.36 14.95 -56.02
N GLU A 67 -16.92 16.21 -56.20
CA GLU A 67 -15.67 16.78 -55.64
C GLU A 67 -15.59 16.72 -54.10
N ASP A 68 -16.73 16.61 -53.40
CA ASP A 68 -16.77 16.40 -51.94
C ASP A 68 -16.20 15.03 -51.52
N VAL A 69 -16.32 14.00 -52.38
CA VAL A 69 -15.76 12.66 -52.14
C VAL A 69 -14.23 12.69 -52.15
N GLN A 70 -13.62 13.57 -52.96
CA GLN A 70 -12.17 13.78 -52.93
C GLN A 70 -11.72 14.47 -51.64
N HIS A 71 -12.54 15.35 -51.08
CA HIS A 71 -12.26 15.98 -49.79
C HIS A 71 -12.35 14.97 -48.63
N GLU A 72 -13.34 14.06 -48.66
CA GLU A 72 -13.43 12.96 -47.70
C GLU A 72 -12.28 11.96 -47.85
N ILE A 73 -11.86 11.61 -49.07
CA ILE A 73 -10.68 10.77 -49.31
C ILE A 73 -9.42 11.45 -48.73
N ALA A 74 -9.28 12.76 -48.89
CA ALA A 74 -8.17 13.51 -48.30
C ALA A 74 -8.21 13.51 -46.76
N GLN A 75 -9.40 13.60 -46.14
CA GLN A 75 -9.56 13.47 -44.68
C GLN A 75 -9.30 12.03 -44.19
N ILE A 76 -9.66 11.01 -44.96
CA ILE A 76 -9.35 9.60 -44.68
C ILE A 76 -7.84 9.38 -44.77
N GLN A 77 -7.16 9.97 -45.76
CA GLN A 77 -5.70 9.93 -45.87
C GLN A 77 -5.03 10.66 -44.69
N ALA A 78 -5.54 11.83 -44.29
CA ALA A 78 -5.04 12.55 -43.11
C ALA A 78 -5.25 11.75 -41.81
N THR A 79 -6.36 11.03 -41.70
CA THR A 79 -6.65 10.15 -40.55
C THR A 79 -5.73 8.94 -40.54
N ARG A 80 -5.53 8.29 -41.69
CA ARG A 80 -4.54 7.20 -41.83
C ARG A 80 -3.13 7.64 -41.51
N GLN A 81 -2.76 8.87 -41.88
CA GLN A 81 -1.45 9.43 -41.55
C GLN A 81 -1.33 9.65 -40.04
N LYS A 82 -2.39 10.14 -39.38
CA LYS A 82 -2.44 10.29 -37.92
C LYS A 82 -2.43 8.96 -37.17
N GLU A 83 -3.06 7.92 -37.70
CA GLU A 83 -3.01 6.55 -37.17
C GLU A 83 -1.63 5.92 -37.35
N THR A 84 -0.97 6.18 -38.48
CA THR A 84 0.41 5.74 -38.73
C THR A 84 1.36 6.42 -37.75
N GLU A 85 1.21 7.71 -37.50
CA GLU A 85 1.97 8.44 -36.47
C GLU A 85 1.70 7.91 -35.05
N GLN A 86 0.45 7.50 -34.75
CA GLN A 86 0.14 6.84 -33.48
C GLN A 86 0.79 5.47 -33.36
N LEU A 87 0.76 4.66 -34.42
CA LEU A 87 1.43 3.36 -34.48
C LEU A 87 2.94 3.51 -34.29
N GLU A 88 3.58 4.48 -34.96
CA GLU A 88 5.00 4.78 -34.74
C GLU A 88 5.29 5.23 -33.30
N ARG A 89 4.38 5.97 -32.66
CA ARG A 89 4.52 6.34 -31.23
C ARG A 89 4.38 5.12 -30.33
N TYR A 90 3.43 4.22 -30.62
CA TYR A 90 3.27 2.96 -29.89
C TYR A 90 4.49 2.06 -30.09
N GLU A 91 5.02 1.94 -31.30
CA GLU A 91 6.21 1.17 -31.60
C GLU A 91 7.45 1.75 -30.91
N LYS A 92 7.63 3.08 -30.91
CA LYS A 92 8.70 3.74 -30.12
C LYS A 92 8.55 3.50 -28.63
N MET A 93 7.32 3.47 -28.11
CA MET A 93 7.05 3.20 -26.70
C MET A 93 7.31 1.72 -26.35
N LEU A 94 6.90 0.79 -27.20
CA LEU A 94 7.19 -0.65 -27.06
C LEU A 94 8.69 -0.91 -27.16
N ASN A 95 9.39 -0.31 -28.11
CA ASN A 95 10.84 -0.41 -28.23
C ASN A 95 11.57 0.17 -27.01
N LYS A 96 11.08 1.27 -26.43
CA LYS A 96 11.61 1.79 -25.15
C LYS A 96 11.37 0.80 -24.00
N GLN A 97 10.19 0.18 -23.94
CA GLN A 97 9.91 -0.87 -22.94
C GLN A 97 10.78 -2.10 -23.15
N PHE A 98 11.02 -2.52 -24.39
CA PHE A 98 11.86 -3.66 -24.73
C PHE A 98 13.34 -3.39 -24.43
N LEU A 99 13.84 -2.20 -24.75
CA LEU A 99 15.19 -1.76 -24.38
C LEU A 99 15.34 -1.65 -22.86
N ARG A 100 14.30 -1.19 -22.14
CA ARG A 100 14.28 -1.19 -20.68
C ARG A 100 14.29 -2.61 -20.12
N ALA A 101 13.47 -3.51 -20.64
CA ALA A 101 13.44 -4.91 -20.22
C ALA A 101 14.77 -5.63 -20.50
N ARG A 102 15.38 -5.38 -21.66
CA ARG A 102 16.71 -5.91 -22.00
C ARG A 102 17.79 -5.33 -21.10
N ARG A 103 17.76 -4.03 -20.81
CA ARG A 103 18.67 -3.42 -19.84
C ARG A 103 18.48 -4.01 -18.45
N LEU A 104 17.24 -4.20 -17.99
CA LEU A 104 16.94 -4.86 -16.72
C LEU A 104 17.41 -6.32 -16.69
N TYR A 105 17.32 -7.04 -17.82
CA TYR A 105 17.85 -8.39 -17.96
C TYR A 105 19.39 -8.41 -17.92
N ASP A 106 20.04 -7.49 -18.61
CA ASP A 106 21.50 -7.39 -18.60
C ASP A 106 22.00 -6.92 -17.22
N GLU A 107 21.28 -6.01 -16.57
CA GLU A 107 21.53 -5.57 -15.18
C GLU A 107 21.26 -6.69 -14.17
N SER A 108 20.22 -7.50 -14.35
CA SER A 108 19.93 -8.63 -13.45
C SER A 108 20.93 -9.75 -13.65
N LYS A 109 21.36 -10.01 -14.90
CA LYS A 109 22.42 -10.96 -15.23
C LYS A 109 23.79 -10.50 -14.73
N ALA A 110 24.09 -9.21 -14.84
CA ALA A 110 25.28 -8.61 -14.26
C ALA A 110 25.23 -8.65 -12.74
N ARG A 111 24.07 -8.37 -12.12
CA ARG A 111 23.84 -8.54 -10.67
C ARG A 111 23.97 -10.00 -10.25
N LEU A 112 23.55 -10.97 -11.05
CA LEU A 112 23.73 -12.40 -10.76
C LEU A 112 25.19 -12.81 -10.84
N ALA A 113 25.93 -12.36 -11.86
CA ALA A 113 27.36 -12.60 -11.99
C ALA A 113 28.14 -11.92 -10.85
N LYS A 114 27.77 -10.69 -10.51
CA LYS A 114 28.32 -9.94 -9.38
C LYS A 114 27.95 -10.58 -8.04
N SER A 115 26.73 -11.06 -7.86
CA SER A 115 26.27 -11.80 -6.68
C SER A 115 27.02 -13.12 -6.53
N HIS A 116 27.39 -13.76 -7.64
CA HIS A 116 28.21 -14.98 -7.65
C HIS A 116 29.68 -14.71 -7.26
N GLU A 117 30.27 -13.59 -7.67
CA GLU A 117 31.58 -13.10 -7.20
C GLU A 117 31.52 -12.53 -5.76
N GLU A 118 30.42 -11.90 -5.38
CA GLU A 118 30.14 -11.34 -4.05
C GLU A 118 29.90 -12.44 -3.01
N MET A 119 29.31 -13.58 -3.40
CA MET A 119 29.24 -14.78 -2.57
C MET A 119 30.62 -15.32 -2.20
N GLN A 120 31.63 -15.15 -3.06
CA GLN A 120 33.02 -15.53 -2.75
C GLN A 120 33.75 -14.49 -1.88
N THR A 121 33.26 -13.24 -1.82
CA THR A 121 33.80 -12.14 -1.00
C THR A 121 32.97 -11.85 0.27
N ALA A 122 31.90 -12.60 0.51
CA ALA A 122 30.89 -12.42 1.57
C ALA A 122 31.39 -12.47 3.02
N GLN A 123 32.70 -12.58 3.27
CA GLN A 123 33.29 -12.44 4.60
C GLN A 123 33.64 -10.99 4.98
N VAL A 124 33.51 -9.98 4.10
CA VAL A 124 34.01 -8.61 4.37
C VAL A 124 32.94 -7.50 4.41
N GLU A 125 31.82 -7.60 3.68
CA GLU A 125 30.79 -6.54 3.70
C GLU A 125 29.75 -6.71 4.82
N PRO A 126 29.29 -5.61 5.47
CA PRO A 126 28.33 -5.66 6.55
C PRO A 126 26.94 -6.09 6.08
N PHE A 127 26.20 -6.82 6.94
CA PHE A 127 24.86 -7.32 6.65
C PHE A 127 23.95 -7.33 7.88
N LEU A 128 22.66 -7.13 7.64
CA LEU A 128 21.58 -7.33 8.62
C LEU A 128 20.95 -8.70 8.37
N THR A 129 20.76 -9.49 9.42
CA THR A 129 20.12 -10.80 9.33
C THR A 129 18.73 -10.76 9.98
N PHE A 130 17.71 -11.21 9.25
CA PHE A 130 16.45 -11.66 9.83
C PHE A 130 16.55 -13.15 10.15
N MET A 131 16.82 -13.44 11.42
CA MET A 131 17.35 -14.72 11.88
C MET A 131 16.25 -15.77 12.05
N ARG A 132 15.23 -15.46 12.83
CA ARG A 132 14.18 -16.44 13.16
C ARG A 132 12.92 -15.76 13.69
N ILE A 133 11.84 -16.53 13.66
CA ILE A 133 10.54 -16.18 14.22
C ILE A 133 10.24 -17.18 15.34
N GLN A 134 9.77 -16.69 16.47
CA GLN A 134 9.25 -17.53 17.55
C GLN A 134 7.79 -17.14 17.77
N PHE A 135 6.88 -18.11 17.76
CA PHE A 135 5.47 -17.86 18.02
C PHE A 135 4.99 -18.78 19.15
N ASP A 136 4.43 -18.19 20.20
CA ASP A 136 3.76 -18.94 21.26
C ASP A 136 2.24 -18.80 21.10
N ALA A 137 1.60 -19.86 20.64
CA ALA A 137 0.16 -19.96 20.47
C ALA A 137 -0.63 -19.68 21.77
N LYS A 138 -0.08 -20.03 22.94
CA LYS A 138 -0.77 -19.87 24.23
C LYS A 138 -0.78 -18.42 24.67
N SER A 139 0.37 -17.76 24.66
CA SER A 139 0.48 -16.33 24.98
C SER A 139 0.11 -15.42 23.81
N ARG A 140 -0.05 -15.98 22.60
CA ARG A 140 -0.32 -15.27 21.34
C ARG A 140 0.73 -14.20 21.05
N LEU A 141 1.98 -14.49 21.38
CA LEU A 141 3.12 -13.60 21.21
C LEU A 141 4.02 -14.12 20.08
N ALA A 142 4.23 -13.29 19.06
CA ALA A 142 5.26 -13.48 18.06
C ALA A 142 6.49 -12.64 18.41
N ALA A 143 7.68 -13.20 18.22
CA ALA A 143 8.96 -12.50 18.34
C ALA A 143 9.77 -12.68 17.06
N PHE A 144 10.22 -11.56 16.49
CA PHE A 144 11.02 -11.47 15.27
C PHE A 144 12.44 -11.10 15.66
N GLN A 145 13.41 -11.98 15.42
CA GLN A 145 14.78 -11.80 15.89
C GLN A 145 15.73 -11.44 14.75
N PHE A 146 16.58 -10.47 15.02
CA PHE A 146 17.52 -9.90 14.08
C PHE A 146 18.91 -9.77 14.71
N HIS A 147 19.94 -9.67 13.87
CA HIS A 147 21.26 -9.23 14.31
C HIS A 147 22.00 -8.53 13.16
N PHE A 148 23.02 -7.76 13.50
CA PHE A 148 23.90 -7.11 12.53
C PHE A 148 25.29 -7.73 12.61
N CYS A 149 25.79 -8.32 11.53
CA CYS A 149 27.14 -8.93 11.44
C CYS A 149 27.49 -9.90 12.60
N GLY A 150 26.52 -10.68 13.09
CA GLY A 150 26.71 -11.58 14.24
C GLY A 150 26.86 -10.91 15.60
N ASP A 151 26.62 -9.60 15.72
CA ASP A 151 26.60 -8.86 16.99
C ASP A 151 25.39 -9.28 17.86
N ARG A 152 25.24 -8.63 19.02
CA ARG A 152 24.11 -8.84 19.92
C ARG A 152 22.77 -8.76 19.17
N ARG A 153 21.95 -9.77 19.41
CA ARG A 153 20.60 -9.88 18.86
C ARG A 153 19.69 -8.81 19.43
N PHE A 154 18.77 -8.37 18.60
CA PHE A 154 17.66 -7.48 18.94
C PHE A 154 16.39 -8.02 18.30
N GLN A 155 15.23 -7.60 18.79
CA GLN A 155 13.96 -8.16 18.36
C GLN A 155 12.82 -7.16 18.32
N ALA A 156 11.84 -7.44 17.48
CA ALA A 156 10.50 -6.88 17.61
C ALA A 156 9.55 -7.97 18.13
N THR A 157 8.48 -7.57 18.80
CA THR A 157 7.42 -8.50 19.19
C THR A 157 6.07 -8.01 18.71
N MET A 158 5.13 -8.93 18.54
CA MET A 158 3.74 -8.65 18.17
C MET A 158 2.81 -9.52 19.01
N ASN A 159 1.86 -8.89 19.70
CA ASN A 159 0.82 -9.58 20.46
C ASN A 159 -0.48 -9.62 19.65
N LEU A 160 -1.09 -10.81 19.55
CA LEU A 160 -2.36 -11.02 18.87
C LEU A 160 -3.50 -11.14 19.89
N THR A 161 -4.37 -10.14 19.91
CA THR A 161 -5.60 -10.14 20.71
C THR A 161 -6.83 -10.11 19.81
N GLY A 162 -7.87 -10.87 20.18
CA GLY A 162 -9.11 -10.97 19.41
C GLY A 162 -9.81 -12.31 19.57
N SER A 163 -11.07 -12.34 19.18
CA SER A 163 -11.91 -13.53 19.19
C SER A 163 -11.57 -14.44 18.00
N PHE A 164 -10.52 -15.24 18.15
CA PHE A 164 -10.17 -16.32 17.23
C PHE A 164 -10.54 -17.67 17.86
N HIS A 165 -11.11 -18.58 17.07
CA HIS A 165 -11.51 -19.91 17.56
C HIS A 165 -10.29 -20.75 18.01
N HIS A 166 -9.19 -20.69 17.25
CA HIS A 166 -7.91 -21.32 17.59
C HIS A 166 -6.78 -20.54 16.92
N VAL A 167 -5.67 -20.30 17.63
CA VAL A 167 -4.47 -19.67 17.06
C VAL A 167 -3.33 -20.66 17.19
N ASP A 168 -3.17 -21.53 16.20
CA ASP A 168 -2.07 -22.50 16.14
C ASP A 168 -0.93 -22.02 15.24
N GLU A 169 0.29 -22.46 15.56
CA GLU A 169 1.44 -22.30 14.69
C GLU A 169 1.39 -23.27 13.50
N THR A 170 0.47 -23.03 12.56
CA THR A 170 0.43 -23.76 11.30
C THR A 170 1.50 -23.24 10.34
N PRO A 171 1.96 -24.04 9.35
CA PRO A 171 2.88 -23.55 8.32
C PRO A 171 2.38 -22.30 7.56
N VAL A 172 1.06 -22.16 7.39
CA VAL A 172 0.42 -20.97 6.77
C VAL A 172 0.55 -19.75 7.69
N VAL A 173 0.34 -19.91 8.99
CA VAL A 173 0.55 -18.84 9.98
C VAL A 173 2.02 -18.44 10.04
N ARG A 174 2.95 -19.41 10.03
CA ARG A 174 4.40 -19.14 9.93
C ARG A 174 4.73 -18.35 8.66
N ASN A 175 4.07 -18.65 7.54
CA ASN A 175 4.27 -17.93 6.29
C ASN A 175 3.84 -16.46 6.41
N ALA A 176 2.67 -16.19 6.97
CA ALA A 176 2.22 -14.83 7.22
C ALA A 176 3.15 -14.07 8.19
N LEU A 177 3.60 -14.72 9.27
CA LEU A 177 4.57 -14.14 10.22
C LEU A 177 5.92 -13.83 9.54
N LEU A 178 6.41 -14.68 8.65
CA LEU A 178 7.63 -14.40 7.87
C LEU A 178 7.51 -13.07 7.12
N HIS A 179 6.37 -12.83 6.48
CA HIS A 179 6.13 -11.61 5.71
C HIS A 179 5.91 -10.38 6.59
N ILE A 180 5.32 -10.53 7.77
CA ILE A 180 5.26 -9.47 8.79
C ILE A 180 6.69 -9.09 9.23
N GLY A 181 7.56 -10.08 9.47
CA GLY A 181 8.96 -9.82 9.79
C GLY A 181 9.72 -9.09 8.68
N LEU A 182 9.42 -9.37 7.41
CA LEU A 182 9.95 -8.64 6.26
C LEU A 182 9.45 -7.19 6.19
N CYS A 183 8.23 -6.90 6.67
CA CYS A 183 7.73 -5.54 6.85
C CYS A 183 8.43 -4.81 8.00
N ILE A 184 8.78 -5.51 9.10
CA ILE A 184 9.48 -4.96 10.27
C ILE A 184 10.94 -4.62 9.96
N LEU A 185 11.59 -5.42 9.13
CA LEU A 185 13.03 -5.34 8.83
C LEU A 185 13.54 -3.92 8.48
N PRO A 186 12.87 -3.11 7.62
CA PRO A 186 13.25 -1.74 7.32
C PRO A 186 13.48 -0.84 8.55
N TRP A 187 12.69 -1.02 9.61
CA TRP A 187 12.86 -0.26 10.86
C TRP A 187 14.26 -0.42 11.43
N PHE A 188 14.70 -1.67 11.57
CA PHE A 188 16.03 -1.99 12.08
C PHE A 188 17.13 -1.66 11.07
N TRP A 189 16.88 -1.89 9.78
CA TRP A 189 17.83 -1.65 8.71
C TRP A 189 18.27 -0.19 8.61
N MET A 190 17.36 0.76 8.81
CA MET A 190 17.70 2.20 8.80
C MET A 190 18.81 2.56 9.79
N GLY A 191 18.96 1.83 10.89
CA GLY A 191 20.04 2.06 11.86
C GLY A 191 21.43 1.64 11.37
N TYR A 192 21.52 0.81 10.33
CA TYR A 192 22.77 0.20 9.86
C TYR A 192 23.11 0.56 8.42
N ASN A 193 22.12 0.68 7.53
CA ASN A 193 22.27 1.02 6.11
C ASN A 193 23.23 0.10 5.33
N CYS A 194 23.31 -1.17 5.73
CA CYS A 194 24.08 -2.18 5.02
C CYS A 194 23.48 -2.47 3.64
N LYS A 195 24.31 -2.97 2.72
CA LYS A 195 23.84 -3.39 1.40
C LYS A 195 23.12 -4.72 1.44
N TYR A 196 23.65 -5.67 2.20
CA TYR A 196 23.11 -7.02 2.23
C TYR A 196 22.15 -7.23 3.41
N ILE A 197 21.06 -7.91 3.11
CA ILE A 197 20.09 -8.44 4.06
C ILE A 197 20.09 -9.95 3.91
N ARG A 198 20.37 -10.68 4.99
CA ARG A 198 20.27 -12.15 5.01
C ARG A 198 18.96 -12.58 5.62
N ILE A 199 18.26 -13.50 4.97
CA ILE A 199 17.03 -14.10 5.45
C ILE A 199 17.32 -15.55 5.81
N GLU A 200 17.43 -15.80 7.11
CA GLU A 200 17.54 -17.15 7.70
C GLU A 200 16.18 -17.63 8.22
N ALA A 201 15.25 -16.71 8.49
CA ALA A 201 13.96 -17.00 9.12
C ALA A 201 12.99 -17.85 8.26
N GLY A 202 13.26 -17.96 6.95
CA GLY A 202 12.47 -18.75 6.02
C GLY A 202 12.92 -18.57 4.57
N TYR A 203 12.48 -19.49 3.69
CA TYR A 203 12.81 -19.44 2.26
C TYR A 203 11.95 -18.43 1.51
N LEU A 204 12.58 -17.71 0.57
CA LEU A 204 11.94 -16.88 -0.45
C LEU A 204 12.49 -17.28 -1.82
N ASP A 205 11.60 -17.43 -2.81
CA ASP A 205 12.04 -17.63 -4.19
C ASP A 205 12.57 -16.33 -4.83
N SER A 206 13.11 -16.43 -6.05
CA SER A 206 13.69 -15.27 -6.74
C SER A 206 12.69 -14.15 -7.05
N GLU A 207 11.41 -14.48 -7.26
CA GLU A 207 10.37 -13.49 -7.52
C GLU A 207 9.94 -12.80 -6.22
N GLN A 208 9.88 -13.54 -5.11
CA GLN A 208 9.67 -12.96 -3.80
C GLN A 208 10.82 -12.02 -3.41
N VAL A 209 12.07 -12.45 -3.60
CA VAL A 209 13.26 -11.60 -3.40
C VAL A 209 13.15 -10.31 -4.22
N HIS A 210 12.84 -10.41 -5.50
CA HIS A 210 12.69 -9.24 -6.36
C HIS A 210 11.58 -8.29 -5.89
N PHE A 211 10.42 -8.83 -5.48
CA PHE A 211 9.33 -8.03 -4.92
C PHE A 211 9.78 -7.24 -3.69
N TRP A 212 10.44 -7.89 -2.73
CA TRP A 212 10.87 -7.26 -1.48
C TRP A 212 12.01 -6.26 -1.67
N GLU A 213 12.98 -6.53 -2.54
CA GLU A 213 14.01 -5.55 -2.90
C GLU A 213 13.40 -4.28 -3.50
N GLU A 214 12.47 -4.44 -4.46
CA GLU A 214 11.82 -3.30 -5.08
C GLU A 214 10.92 -2.55 -4.09
N PHE A 215 10.22 -3.27 -3.21
CA PHE A 215 9.47 -2.66 -2.10
C PHE A 215 10.38 -1.81 -1.21
N TYR A 216 11.51 -2.35 -0.75
CA TYR A 216 12.44 -1.64 0.11
C TYR A 216 13.04 -0.39 -0.57
N GLN A 217 13.46 -0.51 -1.83
CA GLN A 217 14.00 0.61 -2.61
C GLN A 217 12.99 1.77 -2.77
N ASN A 218 11.71 1.44 -2.93
CA ASN A 218 10.67 2.43 -3.10
C ASN A 218 10.23 3.05 -1.77
N VAL A 219 9.96 2.23 -0.77
CA VAL A 219 9.43 2.69 0.53
C VAL A 219 10.48 3.45 1.34
N LEU A 220 11.76 3.12 1.18
CA LEU A 220 12.88 3.83 1.82
C LEU A 220 13.44 4.94 0.92
N SER A 221 12.82 5.24 -0.23
CA SER A 221 13.39 6.17 -1.22
C SER A 221 13.69 7.56 -0.67
N GLU A 222 12.84 8.09 0.21
CA GLU A 222 13.09 9.37 0.88
C GLU A 222 14.20 9.27 1.92
N TYR A 223 14.19 8.20 2.73
CA TYR A 223 15.24 7.95 3.71
C TYR A 223 16.62 7.89 3.04
N LEU A 224 16.73 7.13 1.94
CA LEU A 224 17.95 7.00 1.14
C LEU A 224 18.40 8.36 0.61
N TYR A 225 17.48 9.15 0.05
CA TYR A 225 17.77 10.50 -0.44
C TYR A 225 18.30 11.43 0.66
N LEU A 226 17.60 11.49 1.81
CA LEU A 226 17.97 12.38 2.93
C LEU A 226 19.33 12.03 3.53
N HIS A 227 19.76 10.77 3.45
CA HIS A 227 21.03 10.31 3.99
C HIS A 227 22.14 10.17 2.93
N GLY A 228 21.89 10.60 1.68
CA GLY A 228 22.86 10.52 0.59
C GLY A 228 23.30 9.09 0.26
N LEU A 229 22.38 8.13 0.37
CA LEU A 229 22.60 6.72 0.08
C LEU A 229 22.11 6.40 -1.33
N ASP A 230 22.78 5.50 -2.02
CA ASP A 230 22.36 4.96 -3.32
C ASP A 230 20.95 4.32 -3.25
N ARG A 231 20.16 4.47 -4.32
CA ARG A 231 18.77 4.00 -4.33
C ARG A 231 18.69 2.47 -4.38
N ASP A 232 19.49 1.86 -5.24
CA ASP A 232 19.52 0.40 -5.45
C ASP A 232 20.48 -0.28 -4.44
N ARG A 233 20.42 0.14 -3.17
CA ARG A 233 21.36 -0.25 -2.10
C ARG A 233 21.09 -1.63 -1.49
N LEU A 234 19.83 -2.02 -1.39
CA LEU A 234 19.40 -3.19 -0.60
C LEU A 234 19.35 -4.44 -1.48
N HIS A 235 20.07 -5.47 -1.05
CA HIS A 235 20.16 -6.78 -1.71
C HIS A 235 19.82 -7.89 -0.72
N ILE A 236 18.88 -8.76 -1.09
CA ILE A 236 18.43 -9.86 -0.23
C ILE A 236 19.16 -11.15 -0.61
N ILE A 237 19.73 -11.81 0.39
CA ILE A 237 20.33 -13.14 0.30
C ILE A 237 19.47 -14.08 1.15
N VAL A 238 19.01 -15.17 0.55
CA VAL A 238 18.18 -16.17 1.21
C VAL A 238 19.07 -17.35 1.59
N ASP A 239 19.26 -17.55 2.89
CA ASP A 239 20.12 -18.62 3.42
C ASP A 239 19.31 -19.90 3.71
N ALA A 240 17.99 -19.78 3.93
CA ALA A 240 17.10 -20.91 4.10
C ALA A 240 17.02 -21.74 2.79
N PRO A 241 17.02 -23.08 2.86
CA PRO A 241 16.97 -23.93 1.67
C PRO A 241 15.54 -23.99 1.09
N ALA A 242 15.43 -24.24 -0.22
CA ALA A 242 14.14 -24.32 -0.91
C ALA A 242 13.19 -25.41 -0.36
N CYS A 243 13.70 -26.45 0.29
CA CYS A 243 12.87 -27.46 0.95
C CYS A 243 12.12 -26.93 2.18
N GLU A 244 12.49 -25.76 2.70
CA GLU A 244 11.81 -25.06 3.80
C GLU A 244 10.78 -24.03 3.32
N ALA A 245 10.43 -24.03 2.03
CA ALA A 245 9.37 -23.19 1.48
C ALA A 245 8.05 -23.40 2.23
N LEU A 246 7.45 -22.31 2.70
CA LEU A 246 6.20 -22.33 3.44
C LEU A 246 4.99 -22.34 2.48
N PRO A 247 3.91 -23.04 2.83
CA PRO A 247 2.77 -23.20 1.94
C PRO A 247 1.92 -21.94 1.84
N VAL A 248 1.27 -21.80 0.70
CA VAL A 248 0.20 -20.83 0.43
C VAL A 248 -1.12 -21.41 0.93
N LEU A 249 -1.98 -20.60 1.55
CA LEU A 249 -3.34 -21.00 1.85
C LEU A 249 -4.14 -21.11 0.54
N PRO A 250 -4.65 -22.31 0.17
CA PRO A 250 -5.38 -22.50 -1.07
C PRO A 250 -6.72 -21.77 -1.04
N ASP A 251 -7.32 -21.59 -2.22
CA ASP A 251 -8.66 -21.02 -2.34
C ASP A 251 -9.69 -21.85 -1.53
N ARG A 252 -10.24 -21.23 -0.49
CA ARG A 252 -11.20 -21.84 0.43
C ARG A 252 -12.63 -21.76 -0.12
N LYS A 253 -12.85 -21.04 -1.21
CA LYS A 253 -14.14 -20.79 -1.87
C LYS A 253 -15.18 -20.18 -0.93
N LEU A 254 -14.75 -19.37 0.05
CA LEU A 254 -15.65 -18.80 1.06
C LEU A 254 -16.73 -17.91 0.45
N GLU A 255 -16.41 -17.12 -0.57
CA GLU A 255 -17.38 -16.27 -1.28
C GLU A 255 -18.46 -17.08 -2.00
N GLN A 256 -18.06 -18.18 -2.66
CA GLN A 256 -19.00 -19.08 -3.36
C GLN A 256 -19.97 -19.76 -2.39
N HIS A 257 -19.56 -19.92 -1.14
CA HIS A 257 -20.40 -20.44 -0.06
C HIS A 257 -21.20 -19.35 0.67
N GLY A 258 -21.22 -18.11 0.17
CA GLY A 258 -21.93 -16.98 0.79
C GLY A 258 -21.32 -16.52 2.11
N LYS A 259 -20.06 -16.84 2.38
CA LYS A 259 -19.33 -16.49 3.62
C LYS A 259 -18.39 -15.30 3.42
N THR A 260 -18.76 -14.36 2.54
CA THR A 260 -17.98 -13.14 2.33
C THR A 260 -17.89 -12.33 3.61
N LYS A 261 -16.67 -11.99 4.02
CA LYS A 261 -16.37 -11.25 5.23
C LYS A 261 -15.23 -10.27 4.97
N VAL A 262 -15.41 -9.02 5.40
CA VAL A 262 -14.47 -7.92 5.15
C VAL A 262 -13.75 -7.52 6.43
N LEU A 263 -12.43 -7.53 6.41
CA LEU A 263 -11.61 -6.96 7.46
C LEU A 263 -11.30 -5.51 7.11
N VAL A 264 -11.55 -4.59 8.03
CA VAL A 264 -11.27 -3.16 7.84
C VAL A 264 -10.22 -2.74 8.87
N PRO A 265 -9.03 -2.31 8.45
CA PRO A 265 -8.06 -1.75 9.38
C PRO A 265 -8.53 -0.42 9.98
N LEU A 266 -8.46 -0.32 11.30
CA LEU A 266 -8.85 0.82 12.11
C LEU A 266 -7.60 1.65 12.49
N GLY A 267 -7.33 2.68 11.68
CA GLY A 267 -6.25 3.64 11.93
C GLY A 267 -6.65 4.83 12.81
N GLY A 268 -7.93 4.93 13.20
CA GLY A 268 -8.42 5.98 14.10
C GLY A 268 -8.60 7.33 13.43
N GLY A 269 -8.31 7.43 12.14
CA GLY A 269 -8.58 8.60 11.32
C GLY A 269 -9.99 8.59 10.71
N LYS A 270 -10.26 9.60 9.89
CA LYS A 270 -11.48 9.70 9.08
C LYS A 270 -11.54 8.58 8.01
N ASP A 271 -10.40 8.14 7.51
CA ASP A 271 -10.32 7.29 6.32
C ASP A 271 -10.92 5.91 6.57
N SER A 272 -10.49 5.23 7.63
CA SER A 272 -11.04 3.93 8.04
C SER A 272 -12.55 4.01 8.33
N LEU A 273 -13.04 5.13 8.86
CA LEU A 273 -14.46 5.35 9.11
C LEU A 273 -15.24 5.54 7.80
N VAL A 274 -14.69 6.27 6.83
CA VAL A 274 -15.30 6.39 5.50
C VAL A 274 -15.30 5.04 4.78
N VAL A 275 -14.24 4.24 4.88
CA VAL A 275 -14.23 2.86 4.34
C VAL A 275 -15.38 2.04 4.94
N TYR A 276 -15.51 2.03 6.27
CA TYR A 276 -16.59 1.34 6.95
C TYR A 276 -17.98 1.80 6.50
N GLN A 277 -18.18 3.12 6.36
CA GLN A 277 -19.42 3.72 5.87
C GLN A 277 -19.68 3.40 4.40
N LEU A 278 -18.66 3.31 3.55
CA LEU A 278 -18.86 2.90 2.15
C LEU A 278 -19.33 1.44 2.10
N LEU A 279 -18.76 0.59 2.96
CA LEU A 279 -19.17 -0.79 3.10
C LEU A 279 -20.57 -0.94 3.70
N SER A 280 -21.09 0.02 4.48
CA SER A 280 -22.42 -0.08 5.14
C SER A 280 -23.59 -0.08 4.18
N SER A 281 -23.34 0.27 2.91
CA SER A 281 -24.30 0.06 1.83
C SER A 281 -24.53 -1.41 1.47
N SER A 282 -23.76 -2.34 2.05
CA SER A 282 -23.90 -3.80 1.86
C SER A 282 -24.18 -4.51 3.19
N GLU A 283 -24.94 -5.60 3.14
CA GLU A 283 -25.17 -6.52 4.28
C GLU A 283 -23.93 -7.37 4.63
N THR A 284 -22.81 -7.15 3.95
CA THR A 284 -21.58 -7.93 4.16
C THR A 284 -21.06 -7.75 5.59
N PRO A 285 -20.86 -8.85 6.34
CA PRO A 285 -20.24 -8.80 7.64
C PRO A 285 -18.85 -8.18 7.58
N CYS A 286 -18.55 -7.28 8.51
CA CYS A 286 -17.23 -6.68 8.63
C CYS A 286 -16.65 -6.88 10.03
N ALA A 287 -15.35 -6.66 10.19
CA ALA A 287 -14.71 -6.58 11.50
C ALA A 287 -13.59 -5.55 11.47
N TRP A 288 -13.30 -4.97 12.63
CA TRP A 288 -12.17 -4.08 12.80
C TRP A 288 -10.88 -4.85 13.07
N LEU A 289 -9.79 -4.44 12.43
CA LEU A 289 -8.43 -4.75 12.83
C LEU A 289 -7.72 -3.48 13.28
N HIS A 290 -7.28 -3.38 14.52
CA HIS A 290 -6.34 -2.35 14.93
C HIS A 290 -4.92 -2.92 14.90
N VAL A 291 -4.00 -2.19 14.28
CA VAL A 291 -2.56 -2.48 14.34
C VAL A 291 -1.91 -1.35 15.12
N GLY A 292 -1.36 -1.69 16.28
CA GLY A 292 -0.76 -0.73 17.20
C GLY A 292 0.75 -0.72 17.12
N ASP A 293 1.37 0.43 17.27
CA ASP A 293 2.84 0.61 17.26
C ASP A 293 3.50 0.34 18.61
N ARG A 294 2.66 0.19 19.65
CA ARG A 294 3.07 -0.08 21.02
C ARG A 294 2.05 -1.00 21.72
N PRO A 295 2.48 -1.74 22.75
CA PRO A 295 1.57 -2.50 23.59
C PRO A 295 0.51 -1.61 24.25
N GLN A 296 -0.73 -2.09 24.24
CA GLN A 296 -1.92 -1.45 24.85
C GLN A 296 -2.32 -0.11 24.22
N GLU A 297 -1.88 0.21 23.00
CA GLU A 297 -2.30 1.43 22.30
C GLU A 297 -3.83 1.50 22.18
N PHE A 298 -4.46 0.39 21.81
CA PHE A 298 -5.91 0.32 21.66
C PHE A 298 -6.63 0.68 22.97
N GLU A 299 -6.19 0.08 24.07
CA GLU A 299 -6.83 0.25 25.38
C GLU A 299 -6.74 1.68 25.91
N ARG A 300 -5.66 2.38 25.55
CA ARG A 300 -5.41 3.77 25.96
C ARG A 300 -6.19 4.79 25.14
N SER A 301 -6.72 4.40 23.98
CA SER A 301 -7.48 5.29 23.10
C SER A 301 -8.97 5.15 23.36
N TRP A 302 -9.57 6.16 24.00
CA TRP A 302 -11.03 6.24 24.12
C TRP A 302 -11.72 6.22 22.76
N ARG A 303 -11.11 6.85 21.74
CA ARG A 303 -11.66 6.94 20.39
C ARG A 303 -11.79 5.58 19.72
N PHE A 304 -10.80 4.70 19.84
CA PHE A 304 -10.88 3.36 19.26
C PHE A 304 -11.99 2.54 19.92
N LYS A 305 -12.08 2.60 21.25
CA LYS A 305 -13.12 1.91 22.01
C LYS A 305 -14.51 2.39 21.64
N GLU A 306 -14.71 3.70 21.56
CA GLU A 306 -15.98 4.31 21.15
C GLU A 306 -16.39 3.89 19.73
N ILE A 307 -15.45 3.89 18.77
CA ILE A 307 -15.75 3.46 17.39
C ILE A 307 -16.24 2.00 17.37
N VAL A 308 -15.56 1.10 18.09
CA VAL A 308 -15.96 -0.32 18.15
C VAL A 308 -17.32 -0.48 18.82
N GLU A 309 -17.57 0.22 19.92
CA GLU A 309 -18.86 0.19 20.62
C GLU A 309 -20.01 0.71 19.73
N MET A 310 -19.82 1.86 19.07
CA MET A 310 -20.81 2.45 18.17
C MET A 310 -21.11 1.58 16.94
N THR A 311 -20.16 0.73 16.52
CA THR A 311 -20.28 -0.10 15.31
C THR A 311 -20.53 -1.58 15.60
N GLN A 312 -20.73 -1.94 16.88
CA GLN A 312 -20.78 -3.33 17.33
C GLN A 312 -21.86 -4.20 16.67
N ASN A 313 -22.97 -3.59 16.25
CA ASN A 313 -24.07 -4.28 15.57
C ASN A 313 -23.62 -4.92 14.24
N ARG A 314 -22.54 -4.41 13.65
CA ARG A 314 -22.02 -4.87 12.37
C ARG A 314 -20.63 -5.48 12.46
N THR A 315 -19.80 -4.97 13.36
CA THR A 315 -18.40 -5.43 13.52
C THR A 315 -18.21 -6.46 14.62
N GLY A 316 -19.26 -6.75 15.39
CA GLY A 316 -19.16 -7.50 16.64
C GLY A 316 -18.66 -6.62 17.79
N THR A 317 -18.64 -7.20 18.99
CA THR A 317 -18.39 -6.48 20.26
C THR A 317 -16.91 -6.17 20.52
N SER A 318 -15.99 -6.63 19.68
CA SER A 318 -14.56 -6.39 19.85
C SER A 318 -13.83 -6.27 18.52
N ALA A 319 -12.75 -5.48 18.51
CA ALA A 319 -11.80 -5.45 17.41
C ALA A 319 -10.74 -6.55 17.55
N ILE A 320 -10.25 -7.04 16.41
CA ILE A 320 -8.98 -7.76 16.33
C ILE A 320 -7.86 -6.75 16.53
N ARG A 321 -6.82 -7.11 17.27
CA ARG A 321 -5.72 -6.20 17.65
C ARG A 321 -4.38 -6.89 17.54
N PHE A 322 -3.53 -6.40 16.65
CA PHE A 322 -2.13 -6.81 16.56
C PHE A 322 -1.26 -5.64 17.02
N GLU A 323 -0.66 -5.75 18.19
CA GLU A 323 0.11 -4.67 18.79
C GLU A 323 1.60 -5.02 18.76
N HIS A 324 2.38 -4.18 18.09
CA HIS A 324 3.82 -4.36 17.94
C HIS A 324 4.58 -3.68 19.07
N ASP A 325 5.76 -4.20 19.38
CA ASP A 325 6.78 -3.54 20.19
C ASP A 325 8.11 -3.69 19.46
N MET A 326 8.61 -2.57 18.94
CA MET A 326 9.87 -2.49 18.19
C MET A 326 10.94 -1.70 18.96
N ASP A 327 10.67 -1.33 20.21
CA ASP A 327 11.55 -0.54 21.06
C ASP A 327 12.64 -1.42 21.73
N ASP A 328 13.47 -2.05 20.90
CA ASP A 328 14.58 -2.86 21.38
C ASP A 328 15.72 -1.99 21.93
N LYS A 329 15.97 -2.08 23.24
CA LYS A 329 17.04 -1.29 23.91
C LYS A 329 18.45 -1.63 23.45
N THR A 330 18.69 -2.85 22.96
CA THR A 330 20.00 -3.24 22.43
C THR A 330 20.26 -2.55 21.10
N TRP A 331 19.30 -2.60 20.19
CA TRP A 331 19.37 -1.87 18.93
C TRP A 331 19.38 -0.35 19.13
N GLY A 332 18.48 0.17 19.98
CA GLY A 332 18.39 1.60 20.27
C GLY A 332 19.72 2.18 20.78
N ARG A 333 20.44 1.47 21.67
CA ARG A 333 21.78 1.89 22.11
C ARG A 333 22.85 1.87 21.01
N LYS A 334 22.73 0.98 20.03
CA LYS A 334 23.68 0.87 18.91
C LYS A 334 23.49 2.00 17.90
N VAL A 335 22.25 2.40 17.67
CA VAL A 335 21.87 3.41 16.68
C VAL A 335 21.84 4.82 17.27
N ALA A 336 21.67 4.95 18.58
CA ALA A 336 21.69 6.22 19.28
C ALA A 336 23.01 6.98 19.02
N GLY A 337 22.88 8.25 18.61
CA GLY A 337 24.03 9.12 18.33
C GLY A 337 24.73 8.85 16.99
N THR A 338 24.30 7.84 16.22
CA THR A 338 24.74 7.68 14.83
C THR A 338 24.04 8.70 13.94
N ARG A 339 24.62 9.00 12.77
CA ARG A 339 23.98 9.89 11.79
C ARG A 339 22.72 9.31 11.15
N TYR A 340 22.46 8.01 11.35
CA TYR A 340 21.39 7.26 10.73
C TYR A 340 20.27 7.06 11.73
N GLN A 341 19.46 8.09 11.91
CA GLN A 341 18.30 8.00 12.79
C GLN A 341 17.12 7.40 12.01
N PRO A 342 16.52 6.29 12.49
CA PRO A 342 15.35 5.68 11.88
C PRO A 342 14.21 6.70 11.75
N ALA A 343 13.59 6.77 10.57
CA ALA A 343 12.58 7.76 10.25
C ALA A 343 11.29 7.07 9.79
N GLY A 344 10.43 6.72 10.75
CA GLY A 344 9.13 6.10 10.50
C GLY A 344 9.21 4.67 9.92
N HIS A 345 8.33 3.80 10.36
CA HIS A 345 8.18 2.48 9.75
C HIS A 345 7.31 2.59 8.48
N PRO A 346 7.51 1.75 7.44
CA PRO A 346 6.52 1.55 6.37
C PRO A 346 5.21 0.94 6.92
N TRP A 347 4.44 1.75 7.63
CA TRP A 347 3.36 1.30 8.52
C TRP A 347 2.17 0.74 7.73
N ALA A 348 1.87 1.30 6.55
CA ALA A 348 0.74 0.81 5.76
C ALA A 348 1.02 -0.58 5.18
N ALA A 349 2.28 -0.87 4.83
CA ALA A 349 2.69 -2.23 4.47
C ALA A 349 2.58 -3.20 5.65
N LEU A 350 3.01 -2.80 6.86
CA LEU A 350 2.84 -3.64 8.05
C LEU A 350 1.36 -3.94 8.31
N VAL A 351 0.49 -2.93 8.27
CA VAL A 351 -0.97 -3.09 8.38
C VAL A 351 -1.51 -4.05 7.32
N ALA A 352 -1.01 -3.98 6.08
CA ALA A 352 -1.43 -4.87 5.01
C ALA A 352 -1.13 -6.34 5.31
N PHE A 353 0.10 -6.66 5.72
CA PHE A 353 0.51 -8.04 6.01
C PHE A 353 -0.02 -8.57 7.35
N ASP A 354 -0.21 -7.71 8.35
CA ASP A 354 -0.97 -8.03 9.56
C ASP A 354 -2.43 -8.38 9.22
N SER A 355 -3.04 -7.64 8.29
CA SER A 355 -4.38 -7.95 7.80
C SER A 355 -4.46 -9.32 7.14
N VAL A 356 -3.39 -9.78 6.46
CA VAL A 356 -3.33 -11.13 5.90
C VAL A 356 -3.36 -12.19 7.00
N LEU A 357 -2.56 -12.02 8.06
CA LEU A 357 -2.58 -12.94 9.20
C LEU A 357 -3.95 -12.97 9.89
N ALA A 358 -4.56 -11.81 10.12
CA ALA A 358 -5.91 -11.72 10.66
C ALA A 358 -6.95 -12.37 9.72
N ALA A 359 -6.78 -12.25 8.41
CA ALA A 359 -7.64 -12.87 7.41
C ALA A 359 -7.57 -14.41 7.41
N ILE A 360 -6.37 -14.95 7.62
CA ILE A 360 -6.14 -16.38 7.80
C ILE A 360 -6.84 -16.87 9.08
N LEU A 361 -6.62 -16.19 10.21
CA LEU A 361 -7.13 -16.62 11.52
C LEU A 361 -8.64 -16.44 11.70
N GLY A 362 -9.25 -15.52 10.96
CA GLY A 362 -10.66 -15.14 11.13
C GLY A 362 -11.55 -15.40 9.91
N ASP A 363 -11.05 -16.18 8.94
CA ASP A 363 -11.71 -16.52 7.68
C ASP A 363 -12.27 -15.31 6.91
N PHE A 364 -11.44 -14.27 6.80
CA PHE A 364 -11.79 -13.12 5.98
C PHE A 364 -11.42 -13.36 4.51
N THR A 365 -12.30 -12.89 3.63
CA THR A 365 -12.16 -12.94 2.17
C THR A 365 -11.62 -11.64 1.59
N HIS A 366 -11.80 -10.53 2.31
CA HIS A 366 -11.48 -9.20 1.85
C HIS A 366 -10.77 -8.40 2.94
N VAL A 367 -9.81 -7.58 2.55
CA VAL A 367 -9.19 -6.55 3.38
C VAL A 367 -9.38 -5.22 2.67
N ALA A 368 -10.12 -4.31 3.30
CA ALA A 368 -10.43 -2.99 2.75
C ALA A 368 -9.69 -1.90 3.53
N VAL A 369 -8.60 -1.38 2.96
CA VAL A 369 -7.80 -0.30 3.59
C VAL A 369 -8.24 1.09 3.14
N GLY A 370 -7.87 2.11 3.90
CA GLY A 370 -8.24 3.51 3.66
C GLY A 370 -7.16 4.36 2.99
N ASN A 371 -6.39 3.83 2.04
CA ASN A 371 -5.36 4.57 1.33
C ASN A 371 -5.96 5.45 0.22
N GLU A 372 -5.57 6.71 0.17
CA GLU A 372 -6.18 7.71 -0.71
C GLU A 372 -5.36 8.03 -1.96
N CYS A 373 -5.99 8.69 -2.94
CA CYS A 373 -5.38 9.01 -4.24
C CYS A 373 -4.10 9.85 -4.13
N SER A 374 -3.98 10.68 -3.09
CA SER A 374 -2.84 11.57 -2.88
C SER A 374 -1.52 10.80 -2.70
N ALA A 375 -1.57 9.58 -2.15
CA ALA A 375 -0.40 8.72 -1.94
C ALA A 375 0.29 8.26 -3.23
N ASN A 376 -0.36 8.44 -4.39
CA ASN A 376 0.21 8.15 -5.70
C ASN A 376 1.24 9.21 -6.15
N TYR A 377 1.31 10.35 -5.47
CA TYR A 377 2.14 11.47 -5.88
C TYR A 377 3.35 11.62 -4.95
N GLY A 378 4.54 11.57 -5.54
CA GLY A 378 5.78 11.89 -4.85
C GLY A 378 5.89 13.36 -4.47
N ASN A 379 6.93 13.70 -3.71
CA ASN A 379 7.19 15.06 -3.21
C ASN A 379 7.91 15.97 -4.23
N ASN A 380 7.84 15.65 -5.53
CA ASN A 380 8.58 16.28 -6.64
C ASN A 380 10.13 16.22 -6.53
N VAL A 381 10.67 15.44 -5.60
CA VAL A 381 12.12 15.18 -5.52
C VAL A 381 12.47 14.03 -6.45
N ILE A 382 13.58 14.18 -7.18
CA ILE A 382 14.15 13.12 -8.01
C ILE A 382 15.45 12.64 -7.37
N HIS A 383 15.53 11.34 -7.11
CA HIS A 383 16.73 10.67 -6.61
C HIS A 383 17.17 9.62 -7.62
N GLU A 384 18.37 9.78 -8.18
CA GLU A 384 18.94 8.88 -9.20
C GLU A 384 17.99 8.63 -10.40
N GLY A 385 17.33 9.70 -10.86
CA GLY A 385 16.43 9.65 -12.02
C GLY A 385 15.04 9.05 -11.76
N ARG A 386 14.71 8.70 -10.51
CA ARG A 386 13.38 8.22 -10.11
C ARG A 386 12.75 9.18 -9.10
N ALA A 387 11.42 9.32 -9.13
CA ALA A 387 10.71 10.13 -8.15
C ALA A 387 10.81 9.51 -6.74
N VAL A 388 10.91 10.37 -5.74
CA VAL A 388 10.81 9.99 -4.32
C VAL A 388 9.35 10.09 -3.88
N ASN A 389 8.85 9.01 -3.26
CA ASN A 389 7.51 8.95 -2.69
C ASN A 389 7.58 8.43 -1.25
N HIS A 390 7.35 9.32 -0.28
CA HIS A 390 7.30 8.97 1.14
C HIS A 390 6.13 8.03 1.48
N GLN A 391 5.06 8.07 0.68
CA GLN A 391 3.84 7.30 0.91
C GLN A 391 3.70 6.14 -0.08
N TYR A 392 4.82 5.61 -0.57
CA TYR A 392 4.80 4.53 -1.58
C TYR A 392 3.96 3.33 -1.14
N ASP A 393 4.02 2.92 0.14
CA ASP A 393 3.25 1.81 0.71
C ASP A 393 1.74 2.07 0.85
N LYS A 394 1.28 3.26 0.44
CA LYS A 394 -0.14 3.63 0.30
C LYS A 394 -0.56 3.87 -1.15
N SER A 395 0.38 3.79 -2.09
CA SER A 395 0.09 4.02 -3.52
C SER A 395 -0.68 2.87 -4.14
N PHE A 396 -1.40 3.16 -5.23
CA PHE A 396 -2.10 2.18 -6.05
C PHE A 396 -1.13 1.20 -6.72
N GLU A 397 0.09 1.63 -7.03
CA GLU A 397 1.15 0.77 -7.54
C GLU A 397 1.52 -0.30 -6.52
N PHE A 398 1.79 0.09 -5.27
CA PHE A 398 2.05 -0.86 -4.18
C PHE A 398 0.84 -1.77 -3.95
N GLU A 399 -0.37 -1.21 -3.88
CA GLU A 399 -1.60 -1.98 -3.65
C GLU A 399 -1.80 -3.08 -4.70
N THR A 400 -1.63 -2.76 -5.98
CA THR A 400 -1.79 -3.72 -7.08
C THR A 400 -0.78 -4.86 -6.98
N ARG A 401 0.48 -4.52 -6.67
CA ARG A 401 1.57 -5.49 -6.55
C ARG A 401 1.42 -6.35 -5.28
N ALA A 402 1.09 -5.72 -4.14
CA ALA A 402 0.84 -6.40 -2.89
C ALA A 402 -0.35 -7.35 -3.01
N HIS A 403 -1.45 -6.94 -3.66
CA HIS A 403 -2.59 -7.82 -3.94
C HIS A 403 -2.17 -9.07 -4.72
N ALA A 404 -1.46 -8.90 -5.84
CA ALA A 404 -0.98 -10.01 -6.64
C ALA A 404 -0.03 -10.92 -5.87
N TYR A 405 0.90 -10.33 -5.11
CA TYR A 405 1.85 -11.03 -4.26
C TYR A 405 1.15 -11.87 -3.18
N ILE A 406 0.23 -11.26 -2.43
CA ILE A 406 -0.53 -11.92 -1.36
C ILE A 406 -1.28 -13.13 -1.91
N ARG A 407 -1.96 -12.99 -3.05
CA ARG A 407 -2.72 -14.09 -3.66
C ARG A 407 -1.82 -15.22 -4.15
N LYS A 408 -0.62 -14.90 -4.61
CA LYS A 408 0.33 -15.90 -5.10
C LYS A 408 1.05 -16.63 -3.97
N TYR A 409 1.46 -15.93 -2.91
CA TYR A 409 2.41 -16.43 -1.91
C TYR A 409 1.85 -16.64 -0.50
N LEU A 410 0.66 -16.11 -0.19
CA LEU A 410 0.07 -16.17 1.14
C LEU A 410 -1.32 -16.79 1.16
N VAL A 411 -2.29 -16.20 0.45
CA VAL A 411 -3.71 -16.62 0.48
C VAL A 411 -4.38 -16.42 -0.87
N GLN A 412 -4.69 -17.51 -1.58
CA GLN A 412 -5.16 -17.47 -2.97
C GLN A 412 -6.49 -16.74 -3.19
N ASP A 413 -7.37 -16.75 -2.18
CA ASP A 413 -8.71 -16.18 -2.24
C ASP A 413 -8.86 -14.86 -1.44
N LEU A 414 -7.75 -14.24 -1.03
CA LEU A 414 -7.79 -12.98 -0.29
C LEU A 414 -7.77 -11.77 -1.23
N HIS A 415 -8.78 -10.91 -1.09
CA HIS A 415 -8.88 -9.66 -1.83
C HIS A 415 -8.40 -8.48 -0.97
N TYR A 416 -7.13 -8.11 -1.13
CA TYR A 416 -6.56 -6.87 -0.57
C TYR A 416 -6.78 -5.70 -1.54
N PHE A 417 -7.39 -4.61 -1.07
CA PHE A 417 -7.59 -3.39 -1.86
C PHE A 417 -7.85 -2.18 -0.95
N SER A 418 -7.74 -0.99 -1.50
CA SER A 418 -8.23 0.21 -0.84
C SER A 418 -9.54 0.70 -1.43
N ALA A 419 -10.50 0.98 -0.55
CA ALA A 419 -11.77 1.56 -0.96
C ALA A 419 -11.67 3.06 -1.31
N LEU A 420 -10.51 3.73 -1.09
CA LEU A 420 -10.37 5.19 -1.22
C LEU A 420 -9.38 5.64 -2.30
N GLN A 421 -8.73 4.75 -3.06
CA GLN A 421 -7.75 5.14 -4.10
C GLN A 421 -8.29 6.07 -5.18
N HIS A 422 -9.61 6.06 -5.40
CA HIS A 422 -10.29 6.91 -6.37
C HIS A 422 -10.72 8.28 -5.79
N LEU A 423 -10.47 8.52 -4.50
CA LEU A 423 -10.87 9.72 -3.78
C LEU A 423 -9.65 10.51 -3.30
N TRP A 424 -9.75 11.83 -3.40
CA TRP A 424 -8.84 12.78 -2.79
C TRP A 424 -9.26 13.10 -1.36
N GLU A 425 -8.31 13.52 -0.53
CA GLU A 425 -8.51 13.94 0.87
C GLU A 425 -9.75 14.82 1.08
N VAL A 426 -9.96 15.82 0.22
CA VAL A 426 -11.11 16.73 0.31
C VAL A 426 -12.46 16.03 0.04
N GLN A 427 -12.48 14.99 -0.77
CA GLN A 427 -13.67 14.18 -1.02
C GLN A 427 -13.92 13.23 0.15
N ILE A 428 -12.87 12.66 0.72
CA ILE A 428 -12.96 11.80 1.91
C ILE A 428 -13.47 12.62 3.10
N ALA A 429 -12.91 13.79 3.34
CA ALA A 429 -13.37 14.71 4.40
C ALA A 429 -14.85 15.09 4.21
N ARG A 430 -15.29 15.33 2.97
CA ARG A 430 -16.69 15.62 2.65
C ARG A 430 -17.60 14.41 2.90
N ALA A 431 -17.15 13.21 2.53
CA ALA A 431 -17.90 11.98 2.76
C ALA A 431 -18.06 11.72 4.27
N PHE A 432 -16.96 11.87 5.01
CA PHE A 432 -16.92 11.78 6.47
C PHE A 432 -17.90 12.77 7.14
N ALA A 433 -17.87 14.04 6.75
CA ALA A 433 -18.73 15.07 7.33
C ALA A 433 -20.23 14.90 6.99
N ARG A 434 -20.56 14.20 5.91
CA ARG A 434 -21.96 14.00 5.47
C ARG A 434 -22.64 12.78 6.09
N ARG A 435 -21.89 11.86 6.69
CA ARG A 435 -22.42 10.58 7.20
C ARG A 435 -22.19 10.50 8.70
N SER A 436 -23.26 10.42 9.49
CA SER A 436 -23.13 10.13 10.92
C SER A 436 -23.02 8.62 11.14
N LEU A 437 -22.13 8.20 12.06
CA LEU A 437 -22.03 6.79 12.45
C LEU A 437 -23.33 6.24 13.06
N GLN A 438 -24.22 7.09 13.58
CA GLN A 438 -25.53 6.71 14.13
C GLN A 438 -26.58 6.39 13.06
N SER A 439 -26.34 6.78 11.80
CA SER A 439 -27.28 6.57 10.68
C SER A 439 -26.91 5.38 9.79
N SER A 440 -25.88 4.61 10.18
CA SER A 440 -25.28 3.47 9.47
C SER A 440 -25.23 2.25 10.38
#